data_AF-A0A955T6C0-F1
#
_entry.id   AF-A0A955T6C0-F1
#
_cell.length_a   1.000
_cell.length_b   1.000
_cell.length_c   1.000
_cell.angle_alpha   90.00
_cell.angle_beta   90.00
_cell.angle_gamma   90.00
#
_symmetry.space_group_name_H-M   'P 1'
#
loop_
_entity.id
_entity.type
_entity.pdbx_description
1 polymer ?
#
loop_
_entity_poly.entity_id
_entity_poly.type
_entity_poly.pdbx_seq_one_letter_code
_entity_poly.pdbx_strand_id
1 'polypeptide(L)'
;QLPIKVILFNNRRLGLIQMEQEAEGYPEHETDLFNPDYPLLAKSFGAWGESVSDPRQLSNALRRALDAEGPALLDVHIATSELTWPPKLEFEEAWGFARAKFKEWFQAEGETR
;
A
#
# COMPACT_ATOMS: atom_id res chain seq x y z
N GLN A 1 -10.72 24.73 14.27
CA GLN A 1 -10.38 23.34 13.89
C GLN A 1 -10.07 23.34 12.40
N LEU A 2 -9.03 22.62 11.94
CA LEU A 2 -8.70 22.54 10.50
C LEU A 2 -9.37 21.29 9.89
N PRO A 3 -10.22 21.41 8.87
CA PRO A 3 -10.95 20.28 8.29
C PRO A 3 -10.08 19.47 7.30
N ILE A 4 -8.95 18.95 7.78
CA ILE A 4 -7.99 18.17 6.97
C ILE A 4 -8.56 16.78 6.71
N LYS A 5 -8.47 16.34 5.45
CA LYS A 5 -8.93 15.02 4.98
C LYS A 5 -7.70 14.19 4.61
N VAL A 6 -7.45 13.12 5.35
CA VAL A 6 -6.32 12.21 5.13
C VAL A 6 -6.85 10.95 4.44
N ILE A 7 -6.32 10.67 3.25
CA ILE A 7 -6.57 9.42 2.54
C ILE A 7 -5.30 8.59 2.63
N LEU A 8 -5.34 7.51 3.40
CA LEU A 8 -4.23 6.62 3.60
C LEU A 8 -4.32 5.46 2.61
N PHE A 9 -3.36 5.37 1.69
CA PHE A 9 -3.20 4.20 0.83
C PHE A 9 -2.40 3.13 1.58
N ASN A 10 -3.10 2.14 2.11
CA ASN A 10 -2.55 1.14 3.01
C ASN A 10 -2.27 -0.17 2.26
N ASN A 11 -1.01 -0.36 1.89
CA ASN A 11 -0.49 -1.60 1.29
C ASN A 11 0.24 -2.50 2.31
N ARG A 12 0.32 -2.07 3.59
CA ARG A 12 1.06 -2.73 4.69
C ARG A 12 2.54 -2.98 4.40
N ARG A 13 3.16 -2.17 3.54
CA ARG A 13 4.58 -2.29 3.20
C ARG A 13 5.29 -0.95 3.18
N LEU A 14 6.60 -0.99 3.40
CA LEU A 14 7.50 0.08 2.97
C LEU A 14 7.72 0.01 1.45
N GLY A 15 6.70 0.39 0.67
CA GLY A 15 6.64 0.12 -0.78
C GLY A 15 7.85 0.61 -1.59
N LEU A 16 8.42 1.78 -1.27
CA LEU A 16 9.61 2.29 -1.96
C LEU A 16 10.87 1.50 -1.61
N ILE A 17 11.04 1.11 -0.35
CA ILE A 17 12.20 0.32 0.10
C ILE A 17 12.15 -1.08 -0.50
N GLN A 18 10.95 -1.68 -0.53
CA GLN A 18 10.74 -2.95 -1.22
C GLN A 18 11.09 -2.84 -2.71
N MET A 19 10.64 -1.78 -3.38
CA MET A 19 10.97 -1.53 -4.78
C MET A 19 12.48 -1.40 -5.02
N GLU A 20 13.19 -0.67 -4.15
CA GLU A 20 14.65 -0.52 -4.23
C GLU A 20 15.37 -1.86 -4.00
N GLN A 21 14.95 -2.66 -3.02
CA GLN A 21 15.49 -4.01 -2.78
C GLN A 21 15.28 -4.93 -3.99
N GLU A 22 14.08 -4.93 -4.56
CA GLU A 22 13.75 -5.72 -5.76
C GLU A 22 14.55 -5.27 -6.98
N ALA A 23 14.74 -3.96 -7.16
CA ALA A 23 15.53 -3.39 -8.25
C ALA A 23 17.02 -3.76 -8.15
N GLU A 24 17.56 -3.85 -6.93
CA GLU A 24 18.94 -4.29 -6.66
C GLU A 24 19.09 -5.82 -6.64
N GLY A 25 17.99 -6.57 -6.78
CA GLY A 25 17.99 -8.04 -6.83
C GLY A 25 18.09 -8.71 -5.46
N TYR A 26 17.83 -7.97 -4.37
CA TYR A 26 17.71 -8.51 -3.03
C TYR A 26 16.31 -9.08 -2.79
N PRO A 27 16.20 -10.16 -1.99
CA PRO A 27 14.90 -10.63 -1.50
C PRO A 27 14.28 -9.59 -0.55
N GLU A 28 12.96 -9.62 -0.41
CA GLU A 28 12.23 -8.78 0.53
C GLU A 28 12.81 -8.91 1.95
N HIS A 29 13.18 -7.78 2.57
CA HIS A 29 13.73 -7.74 3.92
C HIS A 29 13.22 -6.54 4.71
N GLU A 30 12.58 -6.80 5.86
CA GLU A 30 12.11 -5.80 6.82
C GLU A 30 11.15 -4.72 6.24
N THR A 31 10.45 -5.04 5.16
CA THR A 31 9.48 -4.13 4.52
C THR A 31 8.03 -4.40 4.93
N ASP A 32 7.76 -5.49 5.66
CA ASP A 32 6.45 -5.79 6.24
C ASP A 32 6.10 -4.84 7.38
N LEU A 33 4.88 -4.28 7.37
CA LEU A 33 4.43 -3.36 8.40
C LEU A 33 3.28 -3.95 9.22
N PHE A 34 3.51 -4.07 10.52
CA PHE A 34 2.43 -4.25 11.49
C PHE A 34 1.75 -2.91 11.75
N ASN A 35 0.70 -2.64 10.98
CA ASN A 35 -0.05 -1.39 11.06
C ASN A 35 -1.08 -1.40 12.21
N PRO A 36 -1.21 -0.29 12.96
CA PRO A 36 -2.30 -0.12 13.91
C PRO A 36 -3.65 0.06 13.19
N ASP A 37 -4.76 0.00 13.93
CA ASP A 37 -6.07 0.42 13.45
C ASP A 37 -6.12 1.95 13.33
N TYR A 38 -5.76 2.47 12.16
CA TYR A 38 -5.75 3.91 11.89
C TYR A 38 -7.14 4.58 12.06
N PRO A 39 -8.25 3.97 11.59
CA PRO A 39 -9.59 4.50 11.89
C PRO A 39 -9.88 4.65 13.39
N LEU A 40 -9.52 3.66 14.20
CA LEU A 40 -9.69 3.72 15.66
C LEU A 40 -8.81 4.81 16.28
N LEU A 41 -7.57 4.92 15.81
CA LEU A 41 -6.66 5.98 16.23
C LEU A 41 -7.23 7.36 15.93
N ALA A 42 -7.73 7.58 14.70
CA ALA A 42 -8.37 8.84 14.31
C ALA A 42 -9.56 9.19 15.24
N LYS A 43 -10.43 8.22 15.54
CA LYS A 43 -11.56 8.39 16.47
C LYS A 43 -11.11 8.77 17.86
N SER A 44 -10.02 8.19 18.38
CA SER A 44 -9.48 8.52 19.71
C SER A 44 -9.00 9.97 19.83
N PHE A 45 -8.63 10.61 18.72
CA PHE A 45 -8.26 12.02 18.64
C PHE A 45 -9.44 12.96 18.32
N GLY A 46 -10.67 12.44 18.30
CA GLY A 46 -11.87 13.21 17.98
C GLY A 46 -12.03 13.52 16.48
N ALA A 47 -11.34 12.79 15.61
CA ALA A 47 -11.50 12.84 14.17
C ALA A 47 -12.47 11.76 13.68
N TRP A 48 -13.03 11.95 12.49
CA TRP A 48 -13.73 10.87 11.80
C TRP A 48 -12.73 9.81 11.30
N GLY A 49 -13.13 8.54 11.31
CA GLY A 49 -12.29 7.42 10.88
C GLY A 49 -13.09 6.27 10.27
N GLU A 50 -12.69 5.80 9.09
CA GLU A 50 -13.26 4.64 8.41
C GLU A 50 -12.18 3.89 7.62
N SER A 51 -12.33 2.58 7.44
CA SER A 51 -11.53 1.79 6.50
C SER A 51 -12.40 1.24 5.36
N VAL A 52 -11.80 1.14 4.17
CA VAL A 52 -12.43 0.54 3.00
C VAL A 52 -11.46 -0.40 2.30
N SER A 53 -11.92 -1.62 2.05
CA SER A 53 -11.16 -2.66 1.34
C SER A 53 -11.86 -3.18 0.08
N ASP A 54 -13.16 -2.93 -0.07
CA ASP A 54 -13.92 -3.23 -1.29
C ASP A 54 -13.90 -2.02 -2.23
N PRO A 55 -13.29 -2.11 -3.42
CA PRO A 55 -13.25 -1.02 -4.40
C PRO A 55 -14.64 -0.48 -4.76
N ARG A 56 -15.68 -1.33 -4.72
CA ARG A 56 -17.07 -0.92 -5.03
C ARG A 56 -17.64 0.02 -3.99
N GLN A 57 -17.08 0.04 -2.78
CA GLN A 57 -17.50 0.91 -1.68
C GLN A 57 -16.67 2.19 -1.59
N LEU A 58 -15.54 2.28 -2.30
CA LEU A 58 -14.59 3.39 -2.21
C LEU A 58 -15.24 4.75 -2.47
N SER A 59 -16.05 4.87 -3.53
CA SER A 59 -16.71 6.15 -3.86
C SER A 59 -17.65 6.63 -2.76
N ASN A 60 -18.33 5.70 -2.09
CA ASN A 60 -19.24 6.03 -0.99
C ASN A 60 -18.47 6.36 0.30
N ALA A 61 -17.40 5.61 0.59
CA ALA A 61 -16.52 5.87 1.73
C ALA A 61 -15.82 7.23 1.61
N LEU A 62 -15.35 7.57 0.40
CA LEU A 62 -14.75 8.86 0.11
C LEU A 62 -15.74 10.01 0.33
N ARG A 63 -16.99 9.86 -0.13
CA ARG A 63 -18.04 10.86 0.14
C ARG A 63 -18.25 11.05 1.63
N ARG A 64 -18.40 9.98 2.42
CA ARG A 64 -18.53 10.07 3.89
C ARG A 64 -17.34 10.77 4.54
N ALA A 65 -16.11 10.49 4.10
CA ALA A 65 -14.91 11.13 4.63
C ALA A 65 -14.85 12.64 4.34
N LEU A 66 -15.26 13.03 3.13
CA LEU A 66 -15.32 14.43 2.70
C LEU A 66 -16.44 15.19 3.44
N ASP A 67 -17.59 14.57 3.63
CA ASP A 67 -18.77 15.16 4.31
C ASP A 67 -18.61 15.21 5.84
N ALA A 68 -17.66 14.48 6.42
CA ALA A 68 -17.42 14.48 7.85
C ALA A 68 -17.06 15.90 8.37
N GLU A 69 -17.64 16.29 9.49
CA GLU A 69 -17.28 17.55 10.15
C GLU A 69 -15.89 17.45 10.78
N GLY A 70 -15.04 18.46 10.55
CA GLY A 70 -13.69 18.49 11.09
C GLY A 70 -12.71 17.52 10.40
N PRO A 71 -11.64 17.10 11.10
CA PRO A 71 -10.63 16.20 10.55
C PRO A 71 -11.20 14.80 10.27
N ALA A 72 -10.74 14.17 9.19
CA ALA A 72 -11.16 12.83 8.80
C ALA A 72 -9.98 12.00 8.27
N LEU A 73 -9.97 10.71 8.59
CA LEU A 73 -9.05 9.72 8.03
C LEU A 73 -9.83 8.58 7.36
N LEU A 74 -9.54 8.34 6.08
CA LEU A 74 -10.00 7.16 5.36
C LEU A 74 -8.81 6.24 5.09
N ASP A 75 -8.84 5.05 5.66
CA ASP A 75 -7.88 3.97 5.44
C ASP A 75 -8.30 3.12 4.24
N VAL A 76 -7.63 3.29 3.10
CA VAL A 76 -7.93 2.61 1.83
C VAL A 76 -6.95 1.45 1.66
N HIS A 77 -7.45 0.21 1.79
CA HIS A 77 -6.62 -0.97 1.59
C HIS A 77 -6.42 -1.18 0.09
N ILE A 78 -5.15 -1.20 -0.32
CA ILE A 78 -4.74 -1.43 -1.70
C ILE A 78 -3.95 -2.72 -1.78
N ALA A 79 -3.85 -3.31 -2.97
CA ALA A 79 -3.05 -4.50 -3.14
C ALA A 79 -1.58 -4.19 -2.84
N THR A 80 -0.93 -5.10 -2.11
CA THR A 80 0.49 -4.99 -1.77
C THR A 80 1.38 -4.86 -3.01
N SER A 81 0.96 -5.42 -4.15
CA SER A 81 1.68 -5.42 -5.43
C SER A 81 1.43 -4.19 -6.32
N GLU A 82 0.55 -3.25 -5.95
CA GLU A 82 0.09 -2.18 -6.85
C GLU A 82 0.93 -0.89 -6.82
N LEU A 83 1.86 -0.75 -5.88
CA LEU A 83 2.61 0.50 -5.69
C LEU A 83 4.11 0.34 -5.96
N THR A 84 4.43 -0.19 -7.15
CA THR A 84 5.81 -0.24 -7.66
C THR A 84 5.83 0.03 -9.17
N TRP A 85 5.28 1.17 -9.61
CA TRP A 85 5.74 1.73 -10.88
C TRP A 85 6.95 2.62 -10.59
N PRO A 86 8.15 2.27 -11.09
CA PRO A 86 9.32 3.09 -10.86
C PRO A 86 9.08 4.48 -11.48
N PRO A 87 9.43 5.57 -10.78
CA PRO A 87 9.26 6.94 -11.29
C PRO A 87 10.12 7.23 -12.53
N LYS A 88 11.02 6.33 -12.94
CA LYS A 88 11.79 6.42 -14.18
C LYS A 88 11.84 5.05 -14.84
N LEU A 89 11.29 4.95 -16.05
CA LEU A 89 11.43 3.77 -16.90
C LEU A 89 12.76 3.88 -17.64
N GLU A 90 13.83 3.34 -17.06
CA GLU A 90 15.05 2.99 -17.80
C GLU A 90 14.96 1.49 -18.15
N PHE A 91 15.13 1.15 -19.43
CA PHE A 91 14.82 -0.18 -20.01
C PHE A 91 15.61 -1.34 -19.36
N GLU A 92 16.77 -1.06 -18.76
CA GLU A 92 17.57 -2.07 -18.06
C GLU A 92 16.99 -2.51 -16.71
N GLU A 93 16.39 -1.60 -15.93
CA GLU A 93 15.78 -1.92 -14.62
C GLU A 93 14.54 -2.81 -14.79
N ALA A 94 13.76 -2.58 -15.86
CA ALA A 94 12.63 -3.43 -16.24
C ALA A 94 13.07 -4.87 -16.58
N TRP A 95 14.25 -5.04 -17.16
CA TRP A 95 14.82 -6.37 -17.45
C TRP A 95 15.29 -7.08 -16.17
N GLY A 96 15.83 -6.32 -15.21
CA GLY A 96 16.13 -6.80 -13.86
C GLY A 96 14.89 -7.34 -13.15
N PHE A 97 13.81 -6.55 -13.15
CA PHE A 97 12.51 -6.93 -12.58
C PHE A 97 11.93 -8.19 -13.24
N ALA A 98 11.93 -8.26 -14.57
CA ALA A 98 11.45 -9.43 -15.31
C ALA A 98 12.23 -10.70 -14.95
N ARG A 99 13.57 -10.59 -14.79
CA ARG A 99 14.43 -11.71 -14.41
C ARG A 99 14.19 -12.16 -12.96
N ALA A 100 13.99 -11.22 -12.04
CA ALA A 100 13.67 -11.53 -10.65
C ALA A 100 12.35 -12.31 -10.52
N LYS A 101 11.28 -11.82 -11.17
CA LYS A 101 9.99 -12.52 -11.22
C LYS A 101 10.07 -13.90 -11.86
N PHE A 102 10.88 -14.06 -12.90
CA PHE A 102 11.11 -15.38 -13.51
C PHE A 102 11.77 -16.36 -12.53
N LYS A 103 12.71 -15.87 -11.72
CA LYS A 103 13.42 -16.69 -10.72
C LYS A 103 12.51 -17.08 -9.54
N GLU A 104 11.70 -16.14 -9.05
CA GLU A 104 10.68 -16.41 -8.03
C GLU A 104 9.69 -17.49 -8.48
N TRP A 105 9.24 -17.44 -9.75
CA TRP A 105 8.32 -18.43 -10.32
C TRP A 105 8.92 -19.85 -10.34
N PHE A 106 10.18 -19.98 -10.76
CA PHE A 106 10.89 -21.27 -10.75
C PHE A 106 11.20 -21.80 -9.34
N GLN A 107 11.45 -20.90 -8.38
CA GLN A 107 11.71 -21.30 -6.99
C GLN A 107 10.40 -21.73 -6.29
N ALA A 108 9.30 -21.02 -6.52
CA ALA A 108 7.98 -21.39 -6.01
C ALA A 108 7.47 -22.73 -6.58
N GLU A 109 7.76 -23.03 -7.85
CA GLU A 109 7.43 -24.32 -8.48
C GLU A 109 8.32 -25.49 -8.01
N GLY A 110 9.50 -25.19 -7.47
CA GLY A 110 10.43 -26.17 -6.90
C GLY A 110 10.10 -26.61 -5.47
N GLU A 111 9.47 -25.74 -4.67
CA GLU A 111 9.11 -26.03 -3.26
C GLU A 111 7.80 -26.80 -3.09
N THR A 112 7.07 -27.09 -4.18
CA THR A 112 5.79 -27.84 -4.16
C THR A 112 5.95 -29.34 -4.51
N ARG A 113 7.14 -29.93 -4.30
CA ARG A 113 7.37 -31.39 -4.46
C ARG A 113 8.10 -32.02 -3.28
#